data_AF-A0A401YCI2-F1
#
_entry.id   AF-A0A401YCI2-F1
#
_cell.length_a   1.000
_cell.length_b   1.000
_cell.length_c   1.000
_cell.angle_alpha   90.00
_cell.angle_beta   90.00
_cell.angle_gamma   90.00
#
_symmetry.space_group_name_H-M   'P 1'
#
loop_
_entity.id
_entity.type
_entity.pdbx_description
1 polymer ?
#
loop_
_entity_poly.entity_id
_entity_poly.type
_entity_poly.pdbx_seq_one_letter_code
_entity_poly.pdbx_strand_id
1 'polypeptide(L)'
;MLNRALALALVTPVVVLAGTAAQAATTPTCHGHAATIVGTSGADRIVGTDGPDVIVGLDGNDRIVGGLGDDIVCGGVGADLLKGGEGDDALYGGLDLRRKAKEGYTIVRGDLVDGGRGDDLLAPGAGARTGLLAFMRPNAVTFKHAAGAVHVDLAAGTATGAGDDTILVDGPLGVLGSAYDDVLLGSARPDFLMGGKGDDTVSGRGSSDVLLDGGGRGDDSLAGGRGVDVAFGFAGDDVVTGGPGGDVLAPSSGSGSIVTGGAGADQVLLPAGLGAPSLLDGGAGRNLLEVISVSFGDKRPVVTTDFGSQTVSVVGTDHDGVTRAAGFGGAQLLGRARWNYVGTDLPDLLLAQGGPLNARTLGGDDEVYSDRFDDVIDAGDGTDRVEGGGGTDTCLNYEQGSCPAKADPGHFRTATRASSALTGGVFGMVPQVRHLLAARHLG
;
A
#
# COMPACT_ATOMS: atom_id res chain seq x y z
N MET A 1 9.37 -99.17 39.40
CA MET A 1 8.13 -98.51 39.87
C MET A 1 8.35 -97.01 39.81
N LEU A 2 7.45 -96.32 39.11
CA LEU A 2 7.23 -94.86 39.00
C LEU A 2 8.40 -93.96 38.56
N ASN A 3 8.36 -93.58 37.27
CA ASN A 3 8.86 -92.32 36.74
C ASN A 3 8.19 -91.14 37.48
N ARG A 4 8.99 -90.20 38.02
CA ARG A 4 8.55 -88.86 38.38
C ARG A 4 9.39 -87.84 37.63
N ALA A 5 8.77 -87.26 36.61
CA ALA A 5 9.29 -86.12 35.86
C ALA A 5 9.32 -84.88 36.76
N LEU A 6 10.48 -84.21 36.83
CA LEU A 6 10.65 -82.94 37.51
C LEU A 6 10.24 -81.83 36.52
N ALA A 7 9.06 -81.25 36.73
CA ALA A 7 8.56 -80.12 35.96
C ALA A 7 9.24 -78.83 36.44
N LEU A 8 9.99 -78.19 35.53
CA LEU A 8 10.62 -76.89 35.73
C LEU A 8 9.54 -75.80 35.65
N ALA A 9 9.18 -75.22 36.79
CA ALA A 9 8.21 -74.13 36.86
C ALA A 9 8.84 -72.82 36.35
N LEU A 10 8.39 -72.36 35.19
CA LEU A 10 8.64 -71.01 34.68
C LEU A 10 7.84 -70.00 35.50
N VAL A 11 8.52 -69.23 36.34
CA VAL A 11 7.97 -68.03 36.98
C VAL A 11 8.05 -66.91 35.95
N THR A 12 6.93 -66.51 35.35
CA THR A 12 6.85 -65.26 34.60
C THR A 12 6.75 -64.10 35.59
N PRO A 13 7.62 -63.07 35.51
CA PRO A 13 7.42 -61.87 36.30
C PRO A 13 6.20 -61.12 35.76
N VAL A 14 5.23 -60.87 36.64
CA VAL A 14 4.19 -59.87 36.41
C VAL A 14 4.89 -58.51 36.41
N VAL A 15 5.15 -57.96 35.23
CA VAL A 15 5.53 -56.55 35.09
C VAL A 15 4.25 -55.76 35.33
N VAL A 16 4.11 -55.21 36.53
CA VAL A 16 3.18 -54.11 36.77
C VAL A 16 3.74 -52.92 35.97
N LEU A 17 3.17 -52.68 34.80
CA LEU A 17 3.29 -51.39 34.13
C LEU A 17 2.64 -50.37 35.07
N ALA A 18 3.45 -49.76 35.94
CA ALA A 18 3.09 -48.49 36.54
C ALA A 18 2.78 -47.57 35.36
N GLY A 19 1.50 -47.27 35.17
CA GLY A 19 1.07 -46.29 34.19
C GLY A 19 1.92 -45.05 34.43
N THR A 20 2.68 -44.63 33.42
CA THR A 20 3.24 -43.30 33.40
C THR A 20 2.07 -42.38 33.69
N ALA A 21 2.13 -41.67 34.83
CA ALA A 21 1.20 -40.60 35.09
C ALA A 21 1.17 -39.75 33.82
N ALA A 22 0.02 -39.70 33.15
CA ALA A 22 -0.18 -38.74 32.08
C ALA A 22 0.18 -37.40 32.71
N GLN A 23 1.28 -36.79 32.25
CA GLN A 23 1.58 -35.41 32.61
C GLN A 23 0.31 -34.66 32.22
N ALA A 24 -0.46 -34.19 33.21
CA ALA A 24 -1.63 -33.39 32.94
C ALA A 24 -1.11 -32.21 32.12
N ALA A 25 -1.47 -32.15 30.83
CA ALA A 25 -1.12 -31.04 29.99
C ALA A 25 -1.63 -29.80 30.72
N THR A 26 -0.71 -28.94 31.14
CA THR A 26 -1.08 -27.68 31.81
C THR A 26 -1.96 -26.93 30.83
N THR A 27 -3.17 -26.57 31.26
CA THR A 27 -4.09 -25.78 30.44
C THR A 27 -3.33 -24.55 29.92
N PRO A 28 -3.32 -24.31 28.61
CA PRO A 28 -2.71 -23.10 28.04
C PRO A 28 -3.27 -21.85 28.71
N THR A 29 -2.45 -20.81 28.75
CA THR A 29 -2.83 -19.54 29.38
C THR A 29 -2.63 -18.37 28.42
N CYS A 30 -3.52 -17.39 28.45
CA CYS A 30 -3.36 -16.09 27.82
C CYS A 30 -3.06 -15.06 28.90
N HIS A 31 -1.87 -14.46 28.91
CA HIS A 31 -1.46 -13.44 29.89
C HIS A 31 -1.68 -13.82 31.38
N GLY A 32 -1.57 -15.12 31.70
CA GLY A 32 -1.76 -15.65 33.07
C GLY A 32 -3.16 -16.14 33.40
N HIS A 33 -4.12 -15.98 32.48
CA HIS A 33 -5.49 -16.50 32.59
C HIS A 33 -5.58 -17.88 31.95
N ALA A 34 -6.16 -18.86 32.65
CA ALA A 34 -6.32 -20.21 32.13
C ALA A 34 -7.40 -20.27 31.04
N ALA A 35 -7.08 -20.89 29.90
CA ALA A 35 -7.98 -20.96 28.76
C ALA A 35 -9.29 -21.70 29.09
N THR A 36 -10.42 -21.10 28.73
CA THR A 36 -11.73 -21.76 28.68
C THR A 36 -11.90 -22.51 27.35
N ILE A 37 -11.30 -21.98 26.28
CA ILE A 37 -11.34 -22.54 24.94
C ILE A 37 -9.91 -22.58 24.37
N VAL A 38 -9.53 -23.73 23.82
CA VAL A 38 -8.19 -23.96 23.26
C VAL A 38 -8.33 -24.48 21.84
N GLY A 39 -7.62 -23.86 20.91
CA GLY A 39 -7.46 -24.32 19.54
C GLY A 39 -6.49 -25.50 19.42
N THR A 40 -5.89 -25.63 18.26
CA THR A 40 -4.93 -26.66 17.89
C THR A 40 -3.66 -26.00 17.34
N SER A 41 -2.66 -26.78 16.93
CA SER A 41 -1.48 -26.22 16.26
C SER A 41 -1.70 -26.00 14.75
N GLY A 42 -2.96 -25.91 14.31
CA GLY A 42 -3.35 -25.73 12.92
C GLY A 42 -4.30 -24.56 12.78
N ALA A 43 -4.68 -24.20 11.56
CA ALA A 43 -5.63 -23.11 11.34
C ALA A 43 -7.03 -23.48 11.85
N ASP A 44 -7.49 -22.75 12.86
CA ASP A 44 -8.75 -22.99 13.53
C ASP A 44 -9.82 -21.94 13.23
N ARG A 45 -11.07 -22.33 13.47
CA ARG A 45 -12.22 -21.41 13.53
C ARG A 45 -12.87 -21.57 14.88
N ILE A 46 -12.69 -20.58 15.73
CA ILE A 46 -13.15 -20.58 17.12
C ILE A 46 -14.20 -19.49 17.28
N VAL A 47 -15.27 -19.83 17.99
CA VAL A 47 -16.31 -18.89 18.43
C VAL A 47 -16.50 -19.14 19.92
N GLY A 48 -16.35 -18.09 20.73
CA GLY A 48 -16.63 -18.13 22.15
C GLY A 48 -18.13 -18.15 22.44
N THR A 49 -18.47 -17.77 23.66
CA THR A 49 -19.80 -17.86 24.23
C THR A 49 -20.41 -16.47 24.38
N ASP A 50 -21.57 -16.39 25.06
CA ASP A 50 -22.21 -15.12 25.40
C ASP A 50 -21.68 -14.54 26.74
N GLY A 51 -20.64 -15.14 27.32
CA GLY A 51 -20.02 -14.70 28.56
C GLY A 51 -18.50 -14.73 28.46
N PRO A 52 -17.80 -14.23 29.49
CA PRO A 52 -16.37 -13.98 29.42
C PRO A 52 -15.57 -15.26 29.18
N ASP A 53 -14.84 -15.28 28.08
CA ASP A 53 -14.00 -16.38 27.66
C ASP A 53 -12.51 -16.05 27.73
N VAL A 54 -11.70 -17.10 27.88
CA VAL A 54 -10.25 -17.03 27.68
C VAL A 54 -9.92 -17.98 26.54
N ILE A 55 -9.67 -17.42 25.37
CA ILE A 55 -9.46 -18.18 24.13
C ILE A 55 -7.98 -18.18 23.77
N VAL A 56 -7.41 -19.36 23.52
CA VAL A 56 -6.02 -19.52 23.07
C VAL A 56 -5.99 -20.30 21.75
N GLY A 57 -5.60 -19.65 20.66
CA GLY A 57 -5.49 -20.23 19.31
C GLY A 57 -4.35 -21.23 19.18
N LEU A 58 -3.17 -20.87 19.70
CA LEU A 58 -1.88 -21.61 19.63
C LEU A 58 -1.10 -21.30 18.35
N ASP A 59 -0.74 -22.30 17.54
CA ASP A 59 -0.05 -22.10 16.26
C ASP A 59 -1.11 -22.24 15.17
N GLY A 60 -1.09 -21.42 14.13
CA GLY A 60 -2.13 -21.53 13.10
C GLY A 60 -2.26 -20.27 12.29
N ASN A 61 -3.30 -20.18 11.47
CA ASN A 61 -3.78 -18.90 10.97
C ASN A 61 -5.26 -18.90 11.33
N ASP A 62 -5.55 -18.41 12.52
CA ASP A 62 -6.80 -18.67 13.18
C ASP A 62 -7.85 -17.62 12.86
N ARG A 63 -9.12 -18.01 13.01
CA ARG A 63 -10.25 -17.10 12.99
C ARG A 63 -10.97 -17.24 14.31
N ILE A 64 -10.79 -16.26 15.19
CA ILE A 64 -11.32 -16.29 16.54
C ILE A 64 -12.32 -15.15 16.70
N VAL A 65 -13.50 -15.48 17.21
CA VAL A 65 -14.53 -14.53 17.63
C VAL A 65 -14.80 -14.77 19.11
N GLY A 66 -14.63 -13.74 19.94
CA GLY A 66 -14.93 -13.76 21.38
C GLY A 66 -16.41 -13.98 21.61
N GLY A 67 -17.24 -13.01 21.23
CA GLY A 67 -18.69 -13.13 21.31
C GLY A 67 -19.31 -11.97 22.07
N LEU A 68 -19.98 -12.28 23.18
CA LEU A 68 -20.44 -11.26 24.12
C LEU A 68 -19.69 -11.44 25.45
N GLY A 69 -19.58 -10.35 26.21
CA GLY A 69 -18.87 -10.35 27.49
C GLY A 69 -17.39 -10.05 27.30
N ASP A 70 -16.71 -9.80 28.42
CA ASP A 70 -15.32 -9.34 28.41
C ASP A 70 -14.37 -10.52 28.17
N ASP A 71 -13.85 -10.63 26.95
CA ASP A 71 -13.06 -11.76 26.50
C ASP A 71 -11.55 -11.50 26.53
N ILE A 72 -10.77 -12.54 26.79
CA ILE A 72 -9.31 -12.52 26.63
C ILE A 72 -8.94 -13.48 25.51
N VAL A 73 -8.47 -12.95 24.38
CA VAL A 73 -8.16 -13.75 23.18
C VAL A 73 -6.67 -13.66 22.85
N CYS A 74 -5.98 -14.80 22.83
CA CYS A 74 -4.63 -14.93 22.29
C CYS A 74 -4.68 -15.73 20.97
N GLY A 75 -4.33 -15.10 19.84
CA GLY A 75 -4.15 -15.78 18.55
C GLY A 75 -2.99 -16.77 18.62
N GLY A 76 -1.80 -16.25 18.88
CA GLY A 76 -0.61 -17.05 19.14
C GLY A 76 0.41 -16.90 18.04
N VAL A 77 0.91 -18.00 17.48
CA VAL A 77 1.85 -17.95 16.35
C VAL A 77 1.06 -18.11 15.06
N GLY A 78 1.04 -17.08 14.22
CA GLY A 78 0.14 -17.15 13.08
C GLY A 78 0.03 -15.91 12.26
N ALA A 79 -1.00 -15.90 11.44
CA ALA A 79 -1.58 -14.70 10.87
C ALA A 79 -3.07 -14.80 11.14
N ASP A 80 -3.48 -14.22 12.26
CA ASP A 80 -4.75 -14.48 12.90
C ASP A 80 -5.76 -13.37 12.61
N LEU A 81 -7.03 -13.74 12.58
CA LEU A 81 -8.15 -12.82 12.54
C LEU A 81 -8.85 -12.90 13.88
N LEU A 82 -8.70 -11.86 14.69
CA LEU A 82 -9.29 -11.77 16.02
C LEU A 82 -10.43 -10.76 16.00
N LYS A 83 -11.58 -11.18 16.52
CA LYS A 83 -12.70 -10.29 16.80
C LYS A 83 -13.10 -10.46 18.26
N GLY A 84 -13.16 -9.37 19.03
CA GLY A 84 -13.66 -9.37 20.40
C GLY A 84 -15.17 -9.58 20.40
N GLY A 85 -15.92 -8.52 20.11
CA GLY A 85 -17.38 -8.62 20.02
C GLY A 85 -18.06 -7.47 20.74
N GLU A 86 -18.96 -7.76 21.66
CA GLU A 86 -19.46 -6.75 22.60
C GLU A 86 -18.91 -7.06 23.99
N GLY A 87 -18.34 -6.08 24.68
CA GLY A 87 -17.66 -6.28 25.96
C GLY A 87 -16.31 -5.56 25.94
N ASP A 88 -15.68 -5.44 27.11
CA ASP A 88 -14.35 -4.86 27.19
C ASP A 88 -13.31 -5.97 26.96
N ASP A 89 -12.86 -6.11 25.72
CA ASP A 89 -12.08 -7.27 25.27
C ASP A 89 -10.56 -7.01 25.31
N ALA A 90 -9.76 -8.05 25.54
CA ALA A 90 -8.31 -8.01 25.42
C ALA A 90 -7.83 -8.97 24.32
N LEU A 91 -7.39 -8.42 23.19
CA LEU A 91 -7.06 -9.16 21.98
C LEU A 91 -5.56 -9.11 21.69
N TYR A 92 -4.91 -10.27 21.69
CA TYR A 92 -3.47 -10.42 21.48
C TYR A 92 -3.19 -11.27 20.23
N GLY A 93 -2.74 -10.63 19.15
CA GLY A 93 -2.38 -11.29 17.89
C GLY A 93 -1.25 -12.30 18.09
N GLY A 94 -0.16 -11.85 18.71
CA GLY A 94 0.98 -12.69 19.08
C GLY A 94 2.16 -12.52 18.13
N LEU A 95 2.66 -13.63 17.58
CA LEU A 95 3.88 -13.66 16.76
C LEU A 95 3.57 -14.06 15.32
N ASP A 96 4.06 -13.27 14.37
CA ASP A 96 3.89 -13.59 12.96
C ASP A 96 4.78 -14.76 12.50
N LEU A 97 4.20 -15.69 11.73
CA LEU A 97 4.95 -16.80 11.12
C LEU A 97 6.06 -16.31 10.20
N ARG A 98 7.32 -16.53 10.61
CA ARG A 98 8.50 -16.36 9.75
C ARG A 98 8.67 -17.55 8.82
N ARG A 99 8.12 -17.52 7.61
CA ARG A 99 8.37 -18.58 6.62
C ARG A 99 9.76 -18.41 5.99
N LYS A 100 10.65 -19.38 6.07
CA LYS A 100 11.81 -19.43 5.15
C LYS A 100 11.32 -19.77 3.74
N ALA A 101 11.40 -18.83 2.81
CA ALA A 101 11.44 -19.13 1.37
C ALA A 101 12.83 -19.61 0.96
N LYS A 102 12.93 -20.24 -0.22
CA LYS A 102 14.22 -20.71 -0.79
C LYS A 102 15.26 -19.59 -1.00
N GLU A 103 14.85 -18.32 -0.95
CA GLU A 103 15.68 -17.12 -1.13
C GLU A 103 15.74 -16.21 0.11
N GLY A 104 15.18 -16.60 1.28
CA GLY A 104 15.18 -15.76 2.48
C GLY A 104 13.99 -16.00 3.41
N TYR A 105 13.67 -15.05 4.30
CA TYR A 105 12.42 -15.07 5.07
C TYR A 105 11.31 -14.32 4.31
N THR A 106 10.12 -14.91 4.19
CA THR A 106 8.88 -14.26 3.74
C THR A 106 7.96 -14.15 4.95
N ILE A 107 7.67 -12.92 5.38
CA ILE A 107 6.50 -12.65 6.23
C ILE A 107 5.29 -12.70 5.29
N VAL A 108 4.26 -13.48 5.63
CA VAL A 108 3.19 -13.82 4.67
C VAL A 108 1.91 -13.00 4.90
N ARG A 109 1.49 -12.72 6.12
CA ARG A 109 0.42 -11.76 6.51
C ARG A 109 0.59 -11.47 8.00
N GLY A 110 0.30 -10.25 8.45
CA GLY A 110 0.16 -9.93 9.86
C GLY A 110 -1.24 -10.23 10.39
N ASP A 111 -1.39 -10.11 11.70
CA ASP A 111 -2.66 -10.26 12.41
C ASP A 111 -3.63 -9.12 12.10
N LEU A 112 -4.93 -9.42 12.09
CA LEU A 112 -6.00 -8.42 11.98
C LEU A 112 -6.88 -8.50 13.22
N VAL A 113 -6.93 -7.40 13.96
CA VAL A 113 -7.67 -7.29 15.23
C VAL A 113 -8.83 -6.32 15.08
N ASP A 114 -10.02 -6.73 15.51
CA ASP A 114 -11.26 -5.97 15.54
C ASP A 114 -11.83 -6.08 16.97
N GLY A 115 -11.70 -5.01 17.76
CA GLY A 115 -12.18 -4.99 19.14
C GLY A 115 -13.69 -5.23 19.20
N GLY A 116 -14.43 -4.35 18.53
CA GLY A 116 -15.87 -4.43 18.45
C GLY A 116 -16.50 -3.28 19.20
N ARG A 117 -17.45 -3.54 20.09
CA ARG A 117 -18.02 -2.52 20.99
C ARG A 117 -17.52 -2.77 22.40
N GLY A 118 -17.15 -1.69 23.08
CA GLY A 118 -16.62 -1.75 24.44
C GLY A 118 -15.21 -1.18 24.48
N ASP A 119 -14.65 -1.02 25.66
CA ASP A 119 -13.35 -0.39 25.83
C ASP A 119 -12.26 -1.47 25.73
N ASP A 120 -11.68 -1.62 24.53
CA ASP A 120 -10.86 -2.78 24.21
C ASP A 120 -9.35 -2.53 24.41
N LEU A 121 -8.62 -3.59 24.75
CA LEU A 121 -7.16 -3.64 24.66
C LEU A 121 -6.75 -4.40 23.41
N LEU A 122 -6.24 -3.68 22.41
CA LEU A 122 -5.85 -4.19 21.11
C LEU A 122 -4.33 -4.32 21.03
N ALA A 123 -3.84 -5.55 21.02
CA ALA A 123 -2.42 -5.87 20.89
C ALA A 123 -2.17 -6.75 19.65
N PRO A 124 -2.09 -6.17 18.44
CA PRO A 124 -1.90 -6.90 17.19
C PRO A 124 -0.58 -7.67 17.07
N GLY A 125 0.30 -7.61 18.07
CA GLY A 125 1.51 -8.42 18.13
C GLY A 125 2.69 -7.84 17.35
N ALA A 126 3.81 -8.58 17.39
CA ALA A 126 5.08 -8.16 16.82
C ALA A 126 5.51 -9.11 15.70
N GLY A 127 5.86 -8.56 14.53
CA GLY A 127 6.53 -9.38 13.51
C GLY A 127 6.36 -8.96 12.06
N ALA A 128 5.36 -8.18 11.71
CA ALA A 128 5.14 -7.80 10.32
C ALA A 128 5.98 -6.56 9.94
N ARG A 129 6.97 -6.76 9.06
CA ARG A 129 7.71 -5.65 8.45
C ARG A 129 6.80 -4.97 7.44
N THR A 130 6.59 -3.68 7.59
CA THR A 130 6.19 -2.83 6.47
C THR A 130 7.32 -2.83 5.47
N GLY A 131 7.01 -3.20 4.23
CA GLY A 131 7.73 -2.63 3.12
C GLY A 131 6.78 -1.72 2.36
N LEU A 132 7.38 -0.85 1.56
CA LEU A 132 6.80 0.35 0.96
C LEU A 132 5.55 0.14 0.07
N LEU A 133 5.05 -1.09 -0.09
CA LEU A 133 3.89 -1.40 -0.93
C LEU A 133 2.91 -2.33 -0.22
N ALA A 134 1.62 -1.98 -0.32
CA ALA A 134 0.39 -2.57 0.24
C ALA A 134 0.18 -4.10 0.07
N PHE A 135 1.18 -4.83 -0.41
CA PHE A 135 1.18 -6.29 -0.52
C PHE A 135 1.79 -6.97 0.72
N MET A 136 2.51 -6.23 1.57
CA MET A 136 2.83 -6.67 2.93
C MET A 136 1.68 -6.21 3.82
N ARG A 137 0.87 -7.16 4.29
CA ARG A 137 -0.18 -6.88 5.28
C ARG A 137 0.53 -6.78 6.62
N PRO A 138 0.77 -5.57 7.19
CA PRO A 138 1.28 -5.47 8.55
C PRO A 138 0.24 -6.06 9.52
N ASN A 139 0.62 -6.17 10.79
CA ASN A 139 -0.37 -6.30 11.85
C ASN A 139 -1.29 -5.07 11.77
N ALA A 140 -2.58 -5.26 11.98
CA ALA A 140 -3.54 -4.20 11.77
C ALA A 140 -4.69 -4.25 12.77
N VAL A 141 -5.19 -3.06 13.08
CA VAL A 141 -6.47 -2.88 13.76
C VAL A 141 -7.49 -2.43 12.72
N THR A 142 -8.73 -2.92 12.82
CA THR A 142 -9.82 -2.51 11.93
C THR A 142 -11.06 -2.09 12.70
N PHE A 143 -11.63 -0.98 12.22
CA PHE A 143 -12.89 -0.40 12.69
C PHE A 143 -13.99 -0.48 11.63
N LYS A 144 -13.82 -1.33 10.61
CA LYS A 144 -14.75 -1.46 9.48
C LYS A 144 -16.18 -1.82 9.86
N HIS A 145 -16.39 -2.34 11.08
CA HIS A 145 -17.71 -2.69 11.61
C HIS A 145 -18.20 -1.72 12.70
N ALA A 146 -17.45 -0.64 12.97
CA ALA A 146 -17.88 0.41 13.88
C ALA A 146 -19.19 1.04 13.39
N ALA A 147 -20.03 1.45 14.33
CA ALA A 147 -21.35 2.00 14.03
C ALA A 147 -21.33 3.51 13.72
N GLY A 148 -20.17 4.15 13.80
CA GLY A 148 -19.93 5.56 13.52
C GLY A 148 -18.46 5.82 13.21
N ALA A 149 -18.13 7.09 13.01
CA ALA A 149 -16.76 7.56 12.82
C ALA A 149 -15.85 7.21 14.00
N VAL A 150 -14.59 6.90 13.70
CA VAL A 150 -13.56 6.63 14.69
C VAL A 150 -12.46 7.69 14.68
N HIS A 151 -11.87 7.91 15.85
CA HIS A 151 -10.66 8.72 16.00
C HIS A 151 -9.56 7.83 16.55
N VAL A 152 -8.55 7.56 15.74
CA VAL A 152 -7.39 6.72 16.08
C VAL A 152 -6.15 7.60 16.18
N ASP A 153 -5.40 7.48 17.27
CA ASP A 153 -4.08 8.09 17.44
C ASP A 153 -3.06 7.03 17.85
N LEU A 154 -2.24 6.60 16.89
CA LEU A 154 -1.21 5.58 17.11
C LEU A 154 -0.03 6.07 17.95
N ALA A 155 0.24 7.38 17.98
CA ALA A 155 1.27 7.92 18.87
C ALA A 155 0.80 7.93 20.33
N ALA A 156 -0.49 8.17 20.56
CA ALA A 156 -1.13 8.06 21.87
C ALA A 156 -1.45 6.62 22.25
N GLY A 157 -1.57 5.72 21.28
CA GLY A 157 -2.00 4.33 21.49
C GLY A 157 -3.47 4.24 21.86
N THR A 158 -4.33 5.05 21.23
CA THR A 158 -5.74 5.16 21.58
C THR A 158 -6.64 5.13 20.35
N ALA A 159 -7.84 4.58 20.46
CA ALA A 159 -8.92 4.77 19.50
C ALA A 159 -10.24 5.06 20.20
N THR A 160 -11.09 5.87 19.58
CA THR A 160 -12.43 6.18 20.07
C THR A 160 -13.48 6.03 18.96
N GLY A 161 -14.75 5.85 19.32
CA GLY A 161 -15.90 5.78 18.39
C GLY A 161 -16.54 4.40 18.27
N ALA A 162 -15.80 3.34 18.62
CA ALA A 162 -16.31 1.99 18.85
C ALA A 162 -16.32 1.60 20.36
N GLY A 163 -15.61 2.39 21.16
CA GLY A 163 -15.37 2.34 22.60
C GLY A 163 -14.18 3.26 22.89
N ASP A 164 -13.66 3.30 24.12
CA ASP A 164 -12.41 3.97 24.45
C ASP A 164 -11.24 2.95 24.47
N ASP A 165 -10.77 2.59 23.28
CA ASP A 165 -9.81 1.51 23.08
C ASP A 165 -8.36 1.94 23.34
N THR A 166 -7.57 1.01 23.88
CA THR A 166 -6.11 1.10 23.99
C THR A 166 -5.45 0.23 22.94
N ILE A 167 -4.56 0.81 22.14
CA ILE A 167 -3.79 0.12 21.10
C ILE A 167 -2.33 0.00 21.53
N LEU A 168 -1.82 -1.23 21.61
CA LEU A 168 -0.40 -1.49 21.86
C LEU A 168 0.40 -1.45 20.55
N VAL A 169 1.10 -0.35 20.33
CA VAL A 169 1.90 -0.10 19.12
C VAL A 169 3.36 -0.52 19.33
N ASP A 170 3.67 -1.77 18.98
CA ASP A 170 5.02 -2.35 19.14
C ASP A 170 5.85 -2.39 17.83
N GLY A 171 5.33 -1.85 16.75
CA GLY A 171 5.95 -1.85 15.44
C GLY A 171 5.14 -1.06 14.42
N PRO A 172 5.46 -1.21 13.12
CA PRO A 172 4.61 -0.73 12.04
C PRO A 172 3.20 -1.31 12.15
N LEU A 173 2.18 -0.47 12.06
CA LEU A 173 0.80 -0.89 12.26
C LEU A 173 -0.10 -0.42 11.12
N GLY A 174 -1.01 -1.30 10.73
CA GLY A 174 -2.12 -0.99 9.85
C GLY A 174 -3.34 -0.49 10.64
N VAL A 175 -4.00 0.54 10.14
CA VAL A 175 -5.32 0.95 10.61
C VAL A 175 -6.25 0.98 9.42
N LEU A 176 -7.38 0.30 9.56
CA LEU A 176 -8.49 0.37 8.63
C LEU A 176 -9.66 1.01 9.34
N GLY A 177 -10.07 2.20 8.91
CA GLY A 177 -11.19 2.92 9.47
C GLY A 177 -12.54 2.27 9.20
N SER A 178 -13.58 3.01 9.54
CA SER A 178 -14.98 2.68 9.45
C SER A 178 -15.54 2.99 8.05
N ALA A 179 -16.85 3.24 7.97
CA ALA A 179 -17.51 3.65 6.74
C ALA A 179 -18.05 5.09 6.84
N TYR A 180 -17.53 5.84 7.81
CA TYR A 180 -17.90 7.20 8.18
C TYR A 180 -16.63 8.05 8.25
N ASP A 181 -16.81 9.37 8.34
CA ASP A 181 -15.74 10.38 8.37
C ASP A 181 -14.77 10.18 9.56
N ASP A 182 -13.69 9.44 9.33
CA ASP A 182 -12.74 9.02 10.36
C ASP A 182 -11.58 10.01 10.51
N VAL A 183 -10.93 9.97 11.68
CA VAL A 183 -9.67 10.66 11.94
C VAL A 183 -8.61 9.62 12.28
N LEU A 184 -7.68 9.39 11.37
CA LEU A 184 -6.61 8.41 11.53
C LEU A 184 -5.25 9.12 11.62
N LEU A 185 -4.67 9.11 12.82
CA LEU A 185 -3.38 9.74 13.10
C LEU A 185 -2.34 8.66 13.37
N GLY A 186 -1.32 8.61 12.51
CA GLY A 186 -0.17 7.73 12.62
C GLY A 186 0.75 8.08 13.78
N SER A 187 1.94 7.52 13.74
CA SER A 187 2.93 7.53 14.80
C SER A 187 4.23 8.18 14.31
N ALA A 188 5.35 7.83 14.93
CA ALA A 188 6.68 8.19 14.42
C ALA A 188 7.36 7.00 13.70
N ARG A 189 6.59 5.94 13.43
CA ARG A 189 7.01 4.69 12.79
C ARG A 189 6.26 4.56 11.46
N PRO A 190 6.74 3.73 10.52
CA PRO A 190 6.00 3.47 9.29
C PRO A 190 4.61 2.91 9.59
N ASP A 191 3.57 3.59 9.13
CA ASP A 191 2.18 3.19 9.32
C ASP A 191 1.49 2.92 7.98
N PHE A 192 0.46 2.07 8.01
CA PHE A 192 -0.43 1.84 6.88
C PHE A 192 -1.83 2.29 7.29
N LEU A 193 -2.30 3.41 6.76
CA LEU A 193 -3.55 4.02 7.15
C LEU A 193 -4.52 3.99 5.97
N MET A 194 -5.71 3.43 6.19
CA MET A 194 -6.79 3.41 5.22
C MET A 194 -8.07 3.96 5.85
N GLY A 195 -8.56 5.10 5.34
CA GLY A 195 -9.75 5.79 5.84
C GLY A 195 -11.00 4.92 5.79
N GLY A 196 -11.47 4.61 4.59
CA GLY A 196 -12.51 3.64 4.30
C GLY A 196 -13.52 4.22 3.33
N LYS A 197 -14.59 4.77 3.88
CA LYS A 197 -15.60 5.56 3.15
C LYS A 197 -15.94 6.73 4.06
N GLY A 198 -16.48 7.80 3.48
CA GLY A 198 -16.74 9.02 4.22
C GLY A 198 -15.63 10.02 3.91
N ASP A 199 -15.72 11.20 4.50
CA ASP A 199 -14.73 12.25 4.31
C ASP A 199 -13.66 12.10 5.41
N ASP A 200 -12.62 11.34 5.13
CA ASP A 200 -11.63 10.91 6.12
C ASP A 200 -10.47 11.91 6.26
N THR A 201 -9.95 12.06 7.47
CA THR A 201 -8.70 12.78 7.75
C THR A 201 -7.62 11.79 8.16
N VAL A 202 -6.61 11.61 7.32
CA VAL A 202 -5.53 10.65 7.52
C VAL A 202 -4.18 11.37 7.56
N SER A 203 -3.40 11.16 8.63
CA SER A 203 -2.06 11.75 8.77
C SER A 203 -1.02 10.70 9.17
N GLY A 204 0.02 10.50 8.36
CA GLY A 204 1.12 9.59 8.68
C GLY A 204 2.04 10.12 9.79
N ARG A 205 2.20 11.45 9.84
CA ARG A 205 3.04 12.24 10.76
C ARG A 205 4.53 12.08 10.49
N GLY A 206 5.14 10.96 10.83
CA GLY A 206 6.59 10.82 10.66
C GLY A 206 7.02 9.39 10.42
N SER A 207 8.14 9.24 9.71
CA SER A 207 8.54 8.03 9.00
C SER A 207 7.86 7.93 7.63
N SER A 208 8.25 6.93 6.84
CA SER A 208 7.64 6.61 5.55
C SER A 208 6.33 5.85 5.72
N ASP A 209 5.23 6.47 5.35
CA ASP A 209 3.88 5.96 5.57
C ASP A 209 3.17 5.61 4.26
N VAL A 210 2.12 4.79 4.37
CA VAL A 210 1.20 4.49 3.26
C VAL A 210 -0.20 4.93 3.65
N LEU A 211 -0.76 5.90 2.91
CA LEU A 211 -2.05 6.53 3.18
C LEU A 211 -2.99 6.25 2.00
N LEU A 212 -4.17 5.72 2.29
CA LEU A 212 -5.17 5.39 1.28
C LEU A 212 -6.54 5.87 1.77
N ASP A 213 -7.38 6.39 0.89
CA ASP A 213 -8.82 6.54 1.18
C ASP A 213 -9.44 5.13 1.36
N GLY A 214 -9.10 4.14 0.52
CA GLY A 214 -9.79 2.83 0.54
C GLY A 214 -10.88 2.71 -0.53
N GLY A 215 -11.06 3.79 -1.29
CA GLY A 215 -11.91 3.84 -2.47
C GLY A 215 -13.37 3.98 -2.07
N GLY A 216 -13.67 4.78 -1.06
CA GLY A 216 -15.02 5.24 -0.81
C GLY A 216 -15.50 6.17 -1.93
N ARG A 217 -16.67 6.80 -1.72
CA ARG A 217 -16.89 8.15 -2.25
C ARG A 217 -16.77 9.03 -1.01
N GLY A 218 -15.89 10.00 -1.03
CA GLY A 218 -15.60 10.90 0.09
C GLY A 218 -14.55 11.91 -0.33
N ASP A 219 -14.60 13.11 0.23
CA ASP A 219 -13.60 14.15 -0.03
C ASP A 219 -12.54 14.08 1.09
N ASP A 220 -11.46 13.35 0.83
CA ASP A 220 -10.50 12.95 1.86
C ASP A 220 -9.34 13.93 2.04
N SER A 221 -8.77 14.00 3.24
CA SER A 221 -7.53 14.72 3.54
C SER A 221 -6.43 13.75 3.93
N LEU A 222 -5.42 13.58 3.06
CA LEU A 222 -4.28 12.70 3.27
C LEU A 222 -2.99 13.52 3.44
N ALA A 223 -2.32 13.40 4.59
CA ALA A 223 -1.07 14.11 4.88
C ALA A 223 0.04 13.14 5.30
N GLY A 224 1.03 12.90 4.43
CA GLY A 224 2.16 12.00 4.67
C GLY A 224 2.95 12.41 5.91
N GLY A 225 3.50 13.61 5.91
CA GLY A 225 4.28 14.14 7.02
C GLY A 225 5.76 14.15 6.70
N ARG A 226 6.62 13.63 7.59
CA ARG A 226 8.06 13.51 7.34
C ARG A 226 8.41 12.10 6.91
N GLY A 227 9.06 11.93 5.78
CA GLY A 227 9.48 10.60 5.33
C GLY A 227 9.23 10.48 3.85
N VAL A 228 9.53 9.32 3.26
CA VAL A 228 9.08 9.03 1.90
C VAL A 228 7.70 8.40 2.00
N ASP A 229 6.67 9.15 1.65
CA ASP A 229 5.29 8.76 1.83
C ASP A 229 4.64 8.32 0.52
N VAL A 230 3.60 7.49 0.65
CA VAL A 230 2.79 7.02 -0.47
C VAL A 230 1.34 7.35 -0.15
N ALA A 231 0.71 8.26 -0.90
CA ALA A 231 -0.66 8.71 -0.62
C ALA A 231 -1.57 8.64 -1.86
N PHE A 232 -2.70 7.93 -1.74
CA PHE A 232 -3.69 7.78 -2.81
C PHE A 232 -5.11 8.10 -2.33
N GLY A 233 -5.70 9.18 -2.84
CA GLY A 233 -7.06 9.66 -2.50
C GLY A 233 -8.21 8.90 -3.18
N PHE A 234 -7.95 8.13 -4.24
CA PHE A 234 -8.99 7.47 -5.04
C PHE A 234 -10.15 8.39 -5.47
N ALA A 235 -11.34 8.29 -4.86
CA ALA A 235 -12.56 8.80 -5.46
C ALA A 235 -13.25 9.87 -4.63
N GLY A 236 -12.96 11.11 -4.97
CA GLY A 236 -13.61 12.31 -4.47
C GLY A 236 -12.71 13.50 -4.73
N ASP A 237 -13.10 14.67 -4.23
CA ASP A 237 -12.29 15.88 -4.31
C ASP A 237 -11.27 15.90 -3.16
N ASP A 238 -10.25 15.04 -3.28
CA ASP A 238 -9.25 14.81 -2.21
C ASP A 238 -8.18 15.90 -2.10
N VAL A 239 -7.69 16.12 -0.89
CA VAL A 239 -6.50 16.92 -0.59
C VAL A 239 -5.37 16.01 -0.15
N VAL A 240 -4.34 15.86 -1.00
CA VAL A 240 -3.19 15.01 -0.75
C VAL A 240 -1.93 15.86 -0.57
N THR A 241 -1.26 15.73 0.57
CA THR A 241 -0.01 16.44 0.89
C THR A 241 1.08 15.43 1.27
N GLY A 242 2.23 15.49 0.59
CA GLY A 242 3.40 14.66 0.92
C GLY A 242 4.10 15.17 2.18
N GLY A 243 4.77 16.31 2.07
CA GLY A 243 5.52 16.94 3.16
C GLY A 243 7.02 16.94 2.86
N PRO A 244 7.91 16.92 3.86
CA PRO A 244 9.33 16.73 3.62
C PRO A 244 9.69 15.27 3.33
N GLY A 245 10.26 15.03 2.15
CA GLY A 245 10.58 13.70 1.67
C GLY A 245 10.51 13.60 0.15
N GLY A 246 10.69 12.40 -0.40
CA GLY A 246 10.45 12.17 -1.82
C GLY A 246 9.23 11.30 -1.96
N ASP A 247 8.07 11.91 -2.16
CA ASP A 247 6.78 11.27 -1.95
C ASP A 247 6.15 10.75 -3.26
N VAL A 248 5.22 9.81 -3.17
CA VAL A 248 4.44 9.28 -4.30
C VAL A 248 2.97 9.56 -4.06
N LEU A 249 2.38 10.47 -4.84
CA LEU A 249 1.07 11.04 -4.55
C LEU A 249 0.10 10.87 -5.72
N ALA A 250 -1.16 10.55 -5.45
CA ALA A 250 -2.25 10.62 -6.43
C ALA A 250 -3.61 10.98 -5.80
N PRO A 251 -4.43 11.84 -6.43
CA PRO A 251 -5.79 12.15 -5.96
C PRO A 251 -6.82 11.16 -6.51
N SER A 252 -6.81 10.93 -7.84
CA SER A 252 -7.43 9.84 -8.59
C SER A 252 -8.94 9.80 -8.91
N SER A 253 -9.70 10.90 -8.86
CA SER A 253 -10.80 11.16 -9.84
C SER A 253 -11.62 12.45 -9.65
N GLY A 254 -11.53 13.14 -8.50
CA GLY A 254 -12.22 14.41 -8.31
C GLY A 254 -11.64 15.55 -9.14
N SER A 255 -12.51 16.41 -9.65
CA SER A 255 -12.08 17.62 -10.36
C SER A 255 -11.61 18.72 -9.41
N GLY A 256 -12.07 18.69 -8.16
CA GLY A 256 -11.67 19.58 -7.09
C GLY A 256 -10.40 19.15 -6.36
N SER A 257 -9.86 17.97 -6.65
CA SER A 257 -8.73 17.44 -5.90
C SER A 257 -7.47 18.31 -6.02
N ILE A 258 -6.70 18.34 -4.93
CA ILE A 258 -5.48 19.11 -4.77
C ILE A 258 -4.36 18.16 -4.34
N VAL A 259 -3.20 18.24 -4.99
CA VAL A 259 -1.98 17.53 -4.57
C VAL A 259 -0.86 18.53 -4.35
N THR A 260 -0.17 18.41 -3.22
CA THR A 260 1.04 19.16 -2.90
C THR A 260 2.16 18.20 -2.47
N GLY A 261 3.25 18.15 -3.23
CA GLY A 261 4.45 17.35 -2.96
C GLY A 261 5.08 17.77 -1.65
N GLY A 262 5.63 18.99 -1.62
CA GLY A 262 6.25 19.55 -0.43
C GLY A 262 7.72 19.82 -0.69
N ALA A 263 8.62 19.23 0.10
CA ALA A 263 10.05 19.44 -0.06
C ALA A 263 10.75 18.11 -0.30
N GLY A 264 11.42 17.98 -1.45
CA GLY A 264 12.24 16.84 -1.81
C GLY A 264 11.99 16.46 -3.26
N ALA A 265 12.01 15.17 -3.60
CA ALA A 265 11.87 14.73 -4.98
C ALA A 265 10.59 13.92 -5.11
N ASP A 266 9.50 14.61 -5.43
CA ASP A 266 8.16 14.06 -5.40
C ASP A 266 7.73 13.53 -6.76
N GLN A 267 6.98 12.44 -6.75
CA GLN A 267 6.32 11.87 -7.92
C GLN A 267 4.81 12.03 -7.76
N VAL A 268 4.20 12.79 -8.67
CA VAL A 268 2.76 13.02 -8.67
C VAL A 268 2.13 12.30 -9.86
N LEU A 269 1.15 11.44 -9.59
CA LEU A 269 0.43 10.67 -10.59
C LEU A 269 -0.88 11.37 -10.98
N LEU A 270 -1.02 11.62 -12.28
CA LEU A 270 -2.23 12.15 -12.93
C LEU A 270 -2.83 11.10 -13.86
N PRO A 271 -3.95 10.45 -13.50
CA PRO A 271 -4.71 9.59 -14.40
C PRO A 271 -5.55 10.44 -15.38
N ALA A 272 -4.93 10.88 -16.48
CA ALA A 272 -5.59 11.67 -17.51
C ALA A 272 -6.78 10.91 -18.11
N GLY A 273 -7.97 11.51 -18.03
CA GLY A 273 -9.23 10.93 -18.53
C GLY A 273 -10.14 10.34 -17.46
N LEU A 274 -9.78 10.41 -16.17
CA LEU A 274 -10.64 10.01 -15.03
C LEU A 274 -11.16 11.19 -14.19
N GLY A 275 -11.08 12.42 -14.71
CA GLY A 275 -11.29 13.64 -13.94
C GLY A 275 -9.98 14.42 -13.79
N ALA A 276 -10.01 15.72 -14.07
CA ALA A 276 -8.83 16.57 -14.04
C ALA A 276 -8.75 17.24 -12.65
N PRO A 277 -7.78 16.89 -11.78
CA PRO A 277 -7.62 17.55 -10.50
C PRO A 277 -7.38 19.05 -10.71
N SER A 278 -7.79 19.86 -9.74
CA SER A 278 -7.70 21.32 -9.83
C SER A 278 -6.26 21.81 -9.76
N LEU A 279 -5.44 21.19 -8.89
CA LEU A 279 -4.06 21.61 -8.64
C LEU A 279 -3.15 20.41 -8.36
N LEU A 280 -2.02 20.38 -9.06
CA LEU A 280 -0.85 19.57 -8.75
C LEU A 280 0.32 20.53 -8.53
N ASP A 281 0.88 20.54 -7.33
CA ASP A 281 2.06 21.31 -6.99
C ASP A 281 3.15 20.36 -6.52
N GLY A 282 4.23 20.20 -7.28
CA GLY A 282 5.38 19.40 -6.87
C GLY A 282 6.13 20.01 -5.67
N GLY A 283 5.95 21.31 -5.39
CA GLY A 283 6.69 21.99 -4.34
C GLY A 283 8.18 22.17 -4.67
N ALA A 284 9.03 22.15 -3.64
CA ALA A 284 10.46 22.39 -3.77
C ALA A 284 11.25 21.11 -4.05
N GLY A 285 12.09 21.16 -5.09
CA GLY A 285 13.05 20.09 -5.42
C GLY A 285 12.85 19.59 -6.85
N ARG A 286 13.34 18.37 -7.14
CA ARG A 286 13.27 17.79 -8.49
C ARG A 286 12.10 16.84 -8.57
N ASN A 287 10.96 17.36 -9.00
CA ASN A 287 9.71 16.62 -9.01
C ASN A 287 9.36 16.08 -10.39
N LEU A 288 8.68 14.94 -10.38
CA LEU A 288 8.26 14.18 -11.55
C LEU A 288 6.73 14.16 -11.64
N LEU A 289 6.19 14.59 -12.77
CA LEU A 289 4.78 14.41 -13.09
C LEU A 289 4.59 13.16 -13.95
N GLU A 290 3.92 12.14 -13.42
CA GLU A 290 3.52 10.97 -14.19
C GLU A 290 2.10 11.14 -14.71
N VAL A 291 1.94 11.34 -16.02
CA VAL A 291 0.65 11.45 -16.68
C VAL A 291 0.32 10.14 -17.37
N ILE A 292 -0.69 9.43 -16.86
CA ILE A 292 -1.15 8.18 -17.43
C ILE A 292 -2.46 8.42 -18.16
N SER A 293 -2.47 8.27 -19.49
CA SER A 293 -3.70 8.27 -20.28
C SER A 293 -4.52 7.02 -19.99
N VAL A 294 -5.66 7.23 -19.32
CA VAL A 294 -6.69 6.22 -19.07
C VAL A 294 -7.83 6.46 -20.05
N SER A 295 -7.73 5.82 -21.22
CA SER A 295 -8.74 5.91 -22.28
C SER A 295 -9.43 4.58 -22.52
N PHE A 296 -10.76 4.60 -22.59
CA PHE A 296 -11.57 3.44 -22.91
C PHE A 296 -11.97 3.44 -24.39
N GLY A 297 -12.04 2.23 -24.99
CA GLY A 297 -12.44 2.05 -26.39
C GLY A 297 -11.44 2.62 -27.41
N ASP A 298 -11.98 3.22 -28.47
CA ASP A 298 -11.19 3.73 -29.61
C ASP A 298 -10.71 5.18 -29.44
N LYS A 299 -11.01 5.81 -28.31
CA LYS A 299 -10.56 7.19 -28.04
C LYS A 299 -9.03 7.27 -28.04
N ARG A 300 -8.53 8.42 -28.50
CA ARG A 300 -7.11 8.79 -28.58
C ARG A 300 -7.01 10.24 -28.13
N PRO A 301 -6.93 10.50 -26.82
CA PRO A 301 -6.92 11.87 -26.34
C PRO A 301 -5.67 12.59 -26.79
N VAL A 302 -5.77 13.91 -26.83
CA VAL A 302 -4.62 14.81 -26.90
C VAL A 302 -4.36 15.27 -25.48
N VAL A 303 -3.16 14.97 -24.98
CA VAL A 303 -2.72 15.42 -23.66
C VAL A 303 -1.54 16.35 -23.85
N THR A 304 -1.68 17.57 -23.33
CA THR A 304 -0.66 18.61 -23.41
C THR A 304 -0.16 18.93 -22.02
N THR A 305 1.11 18.62 -21.75
CA THR A 305 1.81 18.99 -20.52
C THR A 305 2.71 20.16 -20.84
N ASP A 306 2.45 21.32 -20.23
CA ASP A 306 3.21 22.55 -20.45
C ASP A 306 3.63 23.14 -19.11
N PHE A 307 4.92 22.94 -18.77
CA PHE A 307 5.49 23.42 -17.52
C PHE A 307 5.76 24.93 -17.52
N GLY A 308 5.94 25.55 -18.70
CA GLY A 308 6.05 26.99 -18.84
C GLY A 308 4.75 27.72 -18.48
N SER A 309 3.60 27.21 -18.94
CA SER A 309 2.28 27.73 -18.55
C SER A 309 1.72 27.11 -17.28
N GLN A 310 2.40 26.11 -16.71
CA GLN A 310 1.99 25.36 -15.52
C GLN A 310 0.63 24.65 -15.70
N THR A 311 0.42 24.01 -16.84
CA THR A 311 -0.85 23.34 -17.15
C THR A 311 -0.68 21.93 -17.72
N VAL A 312 -1.65 21.07 -17.41
CA VAL A 312 -1.91 19.84 -18.15
C VAL A 312 -3.32 19.91 -18.72
N SER A 313 -3.46 19.85 -20.03
CA SER A 313 -4.74 19.86 -20.73
C SER A 313 -5.03 18.49 -21.33
N VAL A 314 -6.22 17.96 -21.07
CA VAL A 314 -6.72 16.68 -21.58
C VAL A 314 -7.94 16.95 -22.45
N VAL A 315 -7.88 16.52 -23.72
CA VAL A 315 -8.96 16.70 -24.71
C VAL A 315 -9.25 15.40 -25.44
N GLY A 316 -10.54 15.10 -25.69
CA GLY A 316 -10.98 13.93 -26.43
C GLY A 316 -11.27 12.69 -25.57
N THR A 317 -11.59 12.90 -24.30
CA THR A 317 -12.05 11.91 -23.32
C THR A 317 -13.51 12.15 -22.93
N ASP A 318 -14.04 11.44 -21.93
CA ASP A 318 -15.31 11.81 -21.28
C ASP A 318 -15.11 12.86 -20.17
N HIS A 319 -13.84 13.15 -19.81
CA HIS A 319 -13.43 14.02 -18.70
C HIS A 319 -12.36 15.01 -19.17
N ASP A 320 -12.70 15.82 -20.18
CA ASP A 320 -11.82 16.87 -20.68
C ASP A 320 -11.67 17.98 -19.65
N GLY A 321 -10.49 18.58 -19.59
CA GLY A 321 -10.20 19.60 -18.58
C GLY A 321 -8.76 20.09 -18.61
N VAL A 322 -8.51 21.09 -17.76
CA VAL A 322 -7.18 21.65 -17.54
C VAL A 322 -6.86 21.58 -16.06
N THR A 323 -5.75 20.93 -15.74
CA THR A 323 -5.17 20.88 -14.40
C THR A 323 -4.05 21.90 -14.31
N ARG A 324 -4.02 22.69 -13.24
CA ARG A 324 -2.83 23.49 -12.92
C ARG A 324 -1.74 22.57 -12.39
N ALA A 325 -0.57 22.57 -13.02
CA ALA A 325 0.56 21.71 -12.66
C ALA A 325 1.83 22.55 -12.54
N ALA A 326 2.30 22.78 -11.32
CA ALA A 326 3.46 23.62 -11.02
C ALA A 326 4.54 22.83 -10.26
N GLY A 327 5.77 23.31 -10.30
CA GLY A 327 6.87 22.72 -9.52
C GLY A 327 7.41 21.40 -10.07
N PHE A 328 7.22 21.12 -11.36
CA PHE A 328 7.75 19.92 -12.02
C PHE A 328 8.87 20.28 -13.00
N GLY A 329 9.90 19.44 -13.07
CA GLY A 329 11.01 19.51 -14.05
C GLY A 329 11.25 18.17 -14.74
N GLY A 330 10.29 17.26 -14.65
CA GLY A 330 10.31 15.99 -15.35
C GLY A 330 8.90 15.47 -15.56
N ALA A 331 8.70 14.76 -16.66
CA ALA A 331 7.43 14.14 -17.01
C ALA A 331 7.59 12.70 -17.50
N GLN A 332 6.70 11.83 -17.05
CA GLN A 332 6.47 10.51 -17.66
C GLN A 332 5.08 10.50 -18.30
N LEU A 333 5.03 10.33 -19.61
CA LEU A 333 3.80 10.36 -20.41
C LEU A 333 3.50 8.93 -20.88
N LEU A 334 2.53 8.29 -20.24
CA LEU A 334 2.30 6.85 -20.39
C LEU A 334 0.89 6.54 -20.91
N GLY A 335 0.80 5.59 -21.83
CA GLY A 335 -0.47 5.09 -22.34
C GLY A 335 -0.86 5.68 -23.70
N ARG A 336 -2.06 5.34 -24.14
CA ARG A 336 -2.52 5.66 -25.51
C ARG A 336 -3.02 7.10 -25.57
N ALA A 337 -2.20 8.01 -26.08
CA ALA A 337 -2.59 9.39 -26.35
C ALA A 337 -1.75 9.97 -27.51
N ARG A 338 -2.11 11.17 -27.96
CA ARG A 338 -1.18 12.06 -28.65
C ARG A 338 -0.62 13.00 -27.60
N TRP A 339 0.70 13.01 -27.46
CA TRP A 339 1.39 13.73 -26.41
C TRP A 339 1.96 15.04 -26.95
N ASN A 340 1.64 16.16 -26.29
CA ASN A 340 2.36 17.41 -26.46
C ASN A 340 3.10 17.71 -25.15
N TYR A 341 4.38 18.08 -25.26
CA TYR A 341 5.19 18.48 -24.12
C TYR A 341 5.84 19.84 -24.37
N VAL A 342 5.77 20.73 -23.39
CA VAL A 342 6.53 21.97 -23.33
C VAL A 342 7.26 22.01 -21.99
N GLY A 343 8.59 21.99 -22.05
CA GLY A 343 9.49 21.99 -20.91
C GLY A 343 9.71 23.38 -20.30
N THR A 344 10.89 23.57 -19.71
CA THR A 344 11.30 24.79 -19.01
C THR A 344 12.66 25.28 -19.50
N ASP A 345 13.16 26.41 -18.98
CA ASP A 345 14.56 26.81 -19.21
C ASP A 345 15.56 26.12 -18.24
N LEU A 346 15.11 25.06 -17.56
CA LEU A 346 15.88 24.23 -16.63
C LEU A 346 15.93 22.78 -17.15
N PRO A 347 16.92 21.98 -16.73
CA PRO A 347 17.04 20.59 -17.16
C PRO A 347 15.75 19.78 -16.99
N ASP A 348 15.20 19.31 -18.11
CA ASP A 348 14.02 18.49 -18.20
C ASP A 348 14.36 17.00 -18.34
N LEU A 349 13.57 16.15 -17.68
CA LEU A 349 13.57 14.71 -17.92
C LEU A 349 12.22 14.26 -18.47
N LEU A 350 12.18 13.86 -19.74
CA LEU A 350 10.98 13.41 -20.43
C LEU A 350 11.08 11.94 -20.84
N LEU A 351 10.11 11.14 -20.39
CA LEU A 351 9.88 9.78 -20.89
C LEU A 351 8.48 9.70 -21.49
N ALA A 352 8.35 9.38 -22.78
CA ALA A 352 7.07 9.21 -23.44
C ALA A 352 6.89 7.78 -23.98
N GLN A 353 5.74 7.17 -23.71
CA GLN A 353 5.40 5.82 -24.16
C GLN A 353 3.91 5.69 -24.48
N GLY A 354 3.59 5.09 -25.63
CA GLY A 354 2.24 4.65 -25.98
C GLY A 354 1.52 5.49 -27.04
N GLY A 355 2.17 6.51 -27.59
CA GLY A 355 1.68 7.26 -28.75
C GLY A 355 2.65 8.36 -29.21
N PRO A 356 2.35 9.03 -30.34
CA PRO A 356 3.24 10.02 -30.93
C PRO A 356 3.43 11.23 -30.01
N LEU A 357 4.66 11.72 -29.97
CA LEU A 357 5.12 12.83 -29.15
C LEU A 357 5.42 14.06 -30.02
N ASN A 358 4.98 15.23 -29.55
CA ASN A 358 5.41 16.54 -30.01
C ASN A 358 5.99 17.31 -28.82
N ALA A 359 7.30 17.32 -28.68
CA ALA A 359 8.01 17.88 -27.52
C ALA A 359 8.84 19.11 -27.90
N ARG A 360 8.83 20.11 -27.03
CA ARG A 360 9.78 21.22 -26.99
C ARG A 360 10.30 21.38 -25.57
N THR A 361 11.56 21.11 -25.31
CA THR A 361 12.10 21.21 -23.94
C THR A 361 12.53 22.63 -23.58
N LEU A 362 12.82 23.48 -24.57
CA LEU A 362 13.20 24.90 -24.47
C LEU A 362 14.68 25.12 -24.15
N GLY A 363 15.13 24.92 -22.92
CA GLY A 363 16.57 25.02 -22.63
C GLY A 363 16.96 24.40 -21.30
N GLY A 364 18.25 24.15 -21.11
CA GLY A 364 18.74 23.32 -20.02
C GLY A 364 19.62 22.22 -20.57
N ASP A 365 19.95 21.22 -19.76
CA ASP A 365 20.58 19.99 -20.28
C ASP A 365 19.53 18.89 -20.19
N ASP A 366 18.84 18.63 -21.30
CA ASP A 366 17.61 17.85 -21.30
C ASP A 366 17.84 16.37 -21.66
N GLU A 367 17.02 15.50 -21.07
CA GLU A 367 16.99 14.08 -21.42
C GLU A 367 15.59 13.66 -21.90
N VAL A 368 15.48 13.32 -23.18
CA VAL A 368 14.23 12.89 -23.82
C VAL A 368 14.34 11.45 -24.32
N TYR A 369 13.40 10.61 -23.88
CA TYR A 369 13.26 9.22 -24.28
C TYR A 369 11.85 8.96 -24.82
N SER A 370 11.73 8.53 -26.08
CA SER A 370 10.46 8.10 -26.68
C SER A 370 10.51 6.65 -27.18
N ASP A 371 9.43 6.16 -27.81
CA ASP A 371 9.21 4.72 -28.01
C ASP A 371 9.29 4.23 -29.46
N ARG A 372 8.18 3.97 -30.15
CA ARG A 372 8.18 3.41 -31.52
C ARG A 372 7.31 4.21 -32.50
N PHE A 373 6.76 5.32 -32.04
CA PHE A 373 5.86 6.15 -32.80
C PHE A 373 6.64 7.27 -33.48
N ASP A 374 6.05 7.86 -34.53
CA ASP A 374 6.67 8.96 -35.23
C ASP A 374 6.60 10.22 -34.36
N ASP A 375 7.76 10.70 -33.92
CA ASP A 375 7.87 11.79 -32.96
C ASP A 375 8.44 13.08 -33.58
N VAL A 376 8.11 14.23 -32.98
CA VAL A 376 8.69 15.53 -33.26
C VAL A 376 9.27 16.08 -31.97
N ILE A 377 10.59 16.23 -31.90
CA ILE A 377 11.30 16.64 -30.68
C ILE A 377 12.21 17.81 -31.01
N ASP A 378 12.06 18.92 -30.29
CA ASP A 378 12.98 20.04 -30.31
C ASP A 378 13.57 20.17 -28.91
N ALA A 379 14.85 19.80 -28.76
CA ALA A 379 15.50 19.79 -27.45
C ALA A 379 16.07 21.15 -27.02
N GLY A 380 15.94 22.19 -27.85
CA GLY A 380 16.20 23.56 -27.43
C GLY A 380 17.68 23.93 -27.25
N ASP A 381 17.94 24.90 -26.37
CA ASP A 381 19.30 25.37 -26.07
C ASP A 381 19.90 24.56 -24.91
N GLY A 382 21.01 23.84 -25.15
CA GLY A 382 21.50 22.94 -24.12
C GLY A 382 22.67 22.05 -24.50
N THR A 383 23.02 21.14 -23.60
CA THR A 383 23.67 19.88 -23.97
C THR A 383 22.67 18.75 -23.79
N ASP A 384 21.95 18.46 -24.86
CA ASP A 384 20.74 17.65 -24.79
C ASP A 384 20.96 16.24 -25.29
N ARG A 385 20.22 15.32 -24.69
CA ARG A 385 20.19 13.92 -25.09
C ARG A 385 18.79 13.52 -25.53
N VAL A 386 18.69 13.07 -26.78
CA VAL A 386 17.44 12.55 -27.36
C VAL A 386 17.61 11.12 -27.83
N GLU A 387 16.81 10.21 -27.28
CA GLU A 387 16.66 8.84 -27.77
C GLU A 387 15.23 8.67 -28.31
N GLY A 388 15.06 8.86 -29.63
CA GLY A 388 13.75 8.85 -30.30
C GLY A 388 13.13 7.45 -30.45
N GLY A 389 13.87 6.40 -30.11
CA GLY A 389 13.39 5.03 -30.24
C GLY A 389 13.26 4.60 -31.71
N GLY A 390 12.12 4.04 -32.11
CA GLY A 390 11.83 3.70 -33.51
C GLY A 390 10.71 4.56 -34.08
N GLY A 391 10.51 4.54 -35.39
CA GLY A 391 9.57 5.44 -36.05
C GLY A 391 10.27 6.29 -37.10
N THR A 392 9.54 7.25 -37.66
CA THR A 392 10.08 8.27 -38.55
C THR A 392 10.12 9.60 -37.81
N ASP A 393 11.15 9.76 -36.99
CA ASP A 393 11.25 10.88 -36.06
C ASP A 393 11.86 12.13 -36.70
N THR A 394 11.44 13.29 -36.21
CA THR A 394 12.04 14.59 -36.54
C THR A 394 12.58 15.20 -35.27
N CYS A 395 13.90 15.19 -35.10
CA CYS A 395 14.56 15.81 -33.94
C CYS A 395 15.40 17.02 -34.34
N LEU A 396 15.34 18.06 -33.51
CA LEU A 396 16.06 19.32 -33.65
C LEU A 396 16.83 19.63 -32.37
N ASN A 397 17.93 20.36 -32.53
CA ASN A 397 18.71 20.96 -31.45
C ASN A 397 19.08 19.97 -30.32
N TYR A 398 19.77 18.88 -30.67
CA TYR A 398 20.27 17.91 -29.69
C TYR A 398 21.71 17.48 -30.01
N GLU A 399 22.51 17.21 -28.98
CA GLU A 399 23.95 16.90 -29.09
C GLU A 399 24.24 15.40 -28.96
N GLN A 400 23.42 14.68 -28.19
CA GLN A 400 23.66 13.29 -27.81
C GLN A 400 22.46 12.38 -28.06
N GLY A 401 22.72 11.11 -28.41
CA GLY A 401 21.68 10.10 -28.59
C GLY A 401 21.39 9.78 -30.07
N SER A 402 20.25 9.15 -30.32
CA SER A 402 19.88 8.62 -31.62
C SER A 402 18.49 9.09 -32.04
N CYS A 403 18.45 10.10 -32.91
CA CYS A 403 17.24 10.49 -33.63
C CYS A 403 17.59 11.12 -34.98
N PRO A 404 17.10 10.63 -36.14
CA PRO A 404 16.16 9.53 -36.34
C PRO A 404 16.89 8.17 -36.35
N ALA A 405 16.45 7.21 -35.54
CA ALA A 405 17.17 5.93 -35.44
C ALA A 405 16.98 5.07 -36.70
N LYS A 406 18.09 4.64 -37.31
CA LYS A 406 18.10 3.40 -38.09
C LYS A 406 17.62 2.28 -37.18
N ALA A 407 16.58 1.57 -37.59
CA ALA A 407 15.97 0.45 -36.86
C ALA A 407 17.02 -0.48 -36.20
N ASP A 408 17.21 -0.37 -34.88
CA ASP A 408 17.87 -1.40 -34.08
C ASP A 408 16.93 -1.85 -32.94
N PRO A 409 16.35 -3.07 -33.04
CA PRO A 409 15.50 -3.64 -32.01
C PRO A 409 16.24 -4.04 -30.70
N GLY A 410 17.57 -3.85 -30.61
CA GLY A 410 18.39 -4.26 -29.47
C GLY A 410 18.52 -3.28 -28.29
N HIS A 411 18.17 -2.00 -28.44
CA HIS A 411 18.52 -0.95 -27.46
C HIS A 411 17.53 -0.72 -26.30
N PHE A 412 16.41 -1.44 -26.25
CA PHE A 412 15.46 -1.40 -25.11
C PHE A 412 16.07 -1.78 -23.75
N ARG A 413 17.26 -2.40 -23.71
CA ARG A 413 17.94 -2.81 -22.47
C ARG A 413 18.76 -1.71 -21.78
N THR A 414 19.13 -0.64 -22.50
CA THR A 414 19.89 0.50 -21.93
C THR A 414 18.98 1.56 -21.32
N ALA A 415 17.78 1.76 -21.90
CA ALA A 415 16.70 2.54 -21.28
C ALA A 415 16.32 1.95 -19.90
N THR A 416 16.40 0.63 -19.71
CA THR A 416 16.18 -0.02 -18.41
C THR A 416 17.27 0.27 -17.36
N ARG A 417 18.45 0.78 -17.75
CA ARG A 417 19.52 1.17 -16.81
C ARG A 417 19.42 2.63 -16.38
N ALA A 418 19.06 3.54 -17.30
CA ALA A 418 18.65 4.90 -16.93
C ALA A 418 17.35 4.85 -16.12
N SER A 419 16.41 4.00 -16.54
CA SER A 419 15.27 3.63 -15.70
C SER A 419 15.74 3.01 -14.39
N SER A 420 16.78 2.17 -14.27
CA SER A 420 17.19 1.65 -12.94
C SER A 420 17.62 2.69 -11.90
N ALA A 421 18.01 3.89 -12.34
CA ALA A 421 18.23 5.05 -11.46
C ALA A 421 16.94 5.83 -11.13
N LEU A 422 15.88 5.66 -11.95
CA LEU A 422 14.54 6.29 -11.85
C LEU A 422 13.41 5.30 -11.46
N THR A 423 13.67 3.98 -11.49
CA THR A 423 12.79 2.83 -11.17
C THR A 423 13.19 2.23 -9.83
N GLY A 424 13.84 3.02 -8.98
CA GLY A 424 13.48 3.00 -7.56
C GLY A 424 12.01 3.39 -7.37
N GLY A 425 11.39 4.06 -8.37
CA GLY A 425 9.96 4.35 -8.45
C GLY A 425 9.08 3.13 -8.69
N VAL A 426 7.95 3.13 -7.98
CA VAL A 426 7.03 2.03 -7.67
C VAL A 426 6.49 1.22 -8.88
N PHE A 427 6.46 1.75 -10.10
CA PHE A 427 5.81 1.09 -11.23
C PHE A 427 6.64 0.04 -11.99
N GLY A 428 7.95 -0.09 -11.71
CA GLY A 428 8.72 -1.27 -12.12
C GLY A 428 8.24 -2.57 -11.43
N MET A 429 7.45 -2.45 -10.35
CA MET A 429 7.06 -3.58 -9.48
C MET A 429 5.54 -3.76 -9.29
N VAL A 430 4.67 -2.93 -9.92
CA VAL A 430 3.20 -3.04 -9.72
C VAL A 430 2.39 -3.17 -11.02
N PRO A 431 2.29 -4.38 -11.60
CA PRO A 431 1.32 -4.70 -12.66
C PRO A 431 -0.15 -4.60 -12.22
N GLN A 432 -0.43 -4.53 -10.91
CA GLN A 432 -1.79 -4.68 -10.36
C GLN A 432 -2.59 -3.38 -10.16
N VAL A 433 -1.98 -2.19 -10.20
CA VAL A 433 -2.74 -0.91 -10.16
C VAL A 433 -3.57 -0.75 -11.44
N ARG A 434 -3.08 -1.25 -12.59
CA ARG A 434 -3.88 -1.41 -13.81
C ARG A 434 -5.12 -2.28 -13.61
N HIS A 435 -5.05 -3.30 -12.74
CA HIS A 435 -6.18 -4.19 -12.45
C HIS A 435 -7.16 -3.59 -11.43
N LEU A 436 -6.68 -2.85 -10.43
CA LEU A 436 -7.54 -2.16 -9.45
C LEU A 436 -8.33 -1.01 -10.07
N LEU A 437 -7.71 -0.19 -10.92
CA LEU A 437 -8.40 0.87 -11.67
C LEU A 437 -9.36 0.32 -12.75
N ALA A 438 -9.02 -0.81 -13.38
CA ALA A 438 -9.90 -1.45 -14.37
C ALA A 438 -11.08 -2.23 -13.75
N ALA A 439 -10.96 -2.70 -12.51
CA ALA A 439 -12.00 -3.50 -11.85
C ALA A 439 -13.20 -2.68 -11.36
N ARG A 440 -13.07 -1.35 -11.20
CA ARG A 440 -14.13 -0.50 -10.61
C ARG A 440 -14.93 0.36 -11.59
N HIS A 441 -14.52 0.48 -12.85
CA HIS A 441 -15.35 1.10 -13.90
C HIS A 441 -16.30 0.13 -14.61
N LEU A 442 -16.41 -1.12 -14.14
CA LEU A 442 -17.38 -2.12 -14.62
C LEU A 442 -18.48 -2.43 -13.59
N GLY A 443 -18.63 -1.58 -12.56
CA GLY A 443 -19.71 -1.67 -11.56
C GLY A 443 -20.84 -0.71 -11.84
#